data_AF-A0A5E4NC32-F1
#
_entry.id   AF-A0A5E4NC32-F1
#
_cell.length_a   1.000
_cell.length_b   1.000
_cell.length_c   1.000
_cell.angle_alpha   90.00
_cell.angle_beta   90.00
_cell.angle_gamma   90.00
#
_symmetry.space_group_name_H-M   'P 1'
#
loop_
_entity.id
_entity.type
_entity.pdbx_description
1 polymer ?
#
loop_
_entity_poly.entity_id
_entity_poly.type
_entity_poly.pdbx_seq_one_letter_code
_entity_poly.pdbx_strand_id
1 'polypeptide(L)'
;MTVVFADDTAIMTTNEDQQTSTDWLQRSINNVSNRTKRMKIKINSEKSMHVNYTLRKTVYKSVLLHQQSIPQCDSAKYLGMDLDSDSTGSTTLD
;
A
#
# COMPACT_ATOMS: atom_id res chain seq x y z
N MET A 1 -7.12 7.13 -2.87
CA MET A 1 -7.87 7.22 -1.60
C MET A 1 -6.89 7.15 -0.43
N THR A 2 -7.08 7.95 0.61
CA THR A 2 -6.30 7.88 1.86
C THR A 2 -7.27 7.67 3.00
N VAL A 3 -7.08 6.60 3.76
CA VAL A 3 -7.90 6.25 4.93
C VAL A 3 -7.02 6.35 6.16
N VAL A 4 -7.55 6.97 7.21
CA VAL A 4 -6.88 7.08 8.50
C VAL A 4 -7.77 6.48 9.56
N PHE A 5 -7.21 5.60 10.39
CA PHE A 5 -7.92 5.00 11.51
C PHE A 5 -6.96 4.85 12.68
N ALA A 6 -7.28 5.48 13.82
CA ALA A 6 -6.41 5.55 14.98
C ALA A 6 -4.98 5.99 14.61
N ASP A 7 -3.99 5.13 14.84
CA ASP A 7 -2.58 5.32 14.48
C ASP A 7 -2.20 4.79 13.09
N ASP A 8 -3.12 4.10 12.41
CA ASP A 8 -2.91 3.54 11.08
C ASP A 8 -3.33 4.50 9.96
N THR A 9 -2.54 4.52 8.89
CA THR A 9 -2.85 5.23 7.65
C THR A 9 -2.73 4.28 6.47
N ALA A 10 -3.83 4.05 5.77
CA ALA A 10 -3.86 3.28 4.53
C ALA A 10 -3.92 4.23 3.32
N ILE A 11 -3.12 3.95 2.30
CA ILE A 11 -3.09 4.70 1.05
C ILE A 11 -3.34 3.73 -0.09
N MET A 12 -4.33 4.03 -0.91
CA MET A 12 -4.71 3.21 -2.05
C MET A 12 -4.72 4.06 -3.31
N THR A 13 -4.03 3.58 -4.35
CA THR A 13 -4.01 4.19 -5.68
C THR A 13 -4.37 3.15 -6.73
N THR A 14 -5.13 3.57 -7.73
CA THR A 14 -5.60 2.71 -8.82
C THR A 14 -5.32 3.40 -10.14
N ASN A 15 -4.69 2.70 -11.06
CA ASN A 15 -4.47 3.15 -12.43
C ASN A 15 -4.31 1.93 -13.34
N GLU A 16 -4.63 2.07 -14.63
CA GLU A 16 -4.38 1.04 -15.64
C GLU A 16 -2.88 0.84 -15.90
N ASP A 17 -2.10 1.93 -15.79
CA ASP A 17 -0.65 1.91 -15.86
C ASP A 17 -0.01 1.80 -14.48
N GLN A 18 0.78 0.74 -14.28
CA GLN A 18 1.48 0.47 -13.03
C GLN A 18 2.45 1.59 -12.68
N GLN A 19 3.12 2.20 -13.66
CA GLN A 19 4.07 3.27 -13.40
C GLN A 19 3.36 4.50 -12.85
N THR A 20 2.27 4.91 -13.50
CA THR A 20 1.44 6.02 -13.04
C THR A 20 0.85 5.75 -11.65
N SER A 21 0.36 4.53 -11.39
CA SER A 21 -0.14 4.16 -10.05
C SER A 21 0.95 4.27 -8.98
N THR A 22 2.16 3.75 -9.28
CA THR A 22 3.30 3.79 -8.35
C THR A 22 3.74 5.23 -8.08
N ASP A 23 3.78 6.08 -9.10
CA ASP A 23 4.14 7.50 -8.96
C ASP A 23 3.12 8.25 -8.11
N TRP A 24 1.82 7.95 -8.27
CA TRP A 24 0.76 8.52 -7.45
C TRP A 24 0.83 8.05 -6.00
N LEU A 25 1.18 6.78 -5.79
CA LEU A 25 1.37 6.22 -4.47
C LEU A 25 2.56 6.87 -3.77
N GLN A 26 3.70 7.00 -4.45
CA GLN A 26 4.89 7.65 -3.91
C GLN A 26 4.62 9.12 -3.56
N ARG A 27 3.88 9.85 -4.40
CA ARG A 27 3.45 11.23 -4.10
C ARG A 27 2.57 11.29 -2.85
N SER A 28 1.62 10.36 -2.72
CA SER A 28 0.72 10.28 -1.57
C SER A 28 1.49 9.97 -0.28
N ILE A 29 2.45 9.04 -0.33
CA ILE A 29 3.35 8.71 0.77
C ILE A 29 4.20 9.91 1.16
N ASN A 30 4.76 10.64 0.20
CA ASN A 30 5.55 11.84 0.46
C ASN A 30 4.70 12.93 1.16
N ASN A 31 3.45 13.09 0.75
CA ASN A 31 2.53 14.03 1.40
C ASN A 31 2.21 13.62 2.85
N VAL A 32 1.94 12.33 3.08
CA VAL A 32 1.71 11.80 4.44
C VAL A 32 2.95 11.94 5.31
N SER A 33 4.13 11.58 4.80
CA SER A 33 5.42 11.75 5.48
C SER A 33 5.68 13.22 5.85
N ASN A 34 5.39 14.16 4.95
CA ASN A 34 5.53 15.58 5.23
C ASN A 34 4.55 16.06 6.31
N ARG A 35 3.31 15.56 6.29
CA ARG A 35 2.30 15.88 7.32
C ARG A 35 2.70 15.30 8.68
N THR A 36 3.11 14.04 8.76
CA THR A 36 3.52 13.41 10.03
C THR A 36 4.78 14.04 10.61
N LYS A 37 5.75 14.42 9.76
CA LYS A 37 6.91 15.22 10.19
C LYS A 37 6.51 16.54 10.84
N ARG A 38 5.58 17.29 10.25
CA ARG A 38 5.06 18.54 10.83
C ARG A 38 4.33 18.30 12.15
N MET A 39 3.62 17.18 12.26
CA MET A 39 2.94 16.76 13.48
C MET A 39 3.88 16.11 14.52
N LYS A 40 5.18 15.98 14.24
CA LYS A 40 6.16 15.27 15.07
C LYS A 40 5.78 13.81 15.36
N ILE A 41 5.05 13.17 14.45
CA ILE A 41 4.66 11.77 14.51
C ILE A 41 5.71 10.94 13.79
N LYS A 42 6.27 9.93 14.48
CA LYS A 42 7.22 8.98 13.89
C LYS A 42 6.44 7.81 13.27
N ILE A 43 6.48 7.70 11.94
CA ILE A 43 5.94 6.52 11.25
C ILE A 43 6.91 5.35 11.45
N ASN A 44 6.38 4.19 11.83
CA ASN A 44 7.14 2.95 11.88
C ASN A 44 7.18 2.30 10.49
N SER A 45 8.28 2.50 9.78
CA SER A 45 8.50 1.93 8.43
C SER A 45 8.55 0.41 8.42
N GLU A 46 8.98 -0.24 9.51
CA GLU A 46 9.06 -1.70 9.62
C GLU A 46 7.67 -2.35 9.73
N LYS A 47 6.69 -1.60 10.25
CA LYS A 47 5.27 -2.03 10.30
C LYS A 47 4.49 -1.62 9.05
N SER A 48 5.10 -0.86 8.14
CA SER A 48 4.44 -0.46 6.90
C SER A 48 4.53 -1.63 5.90
N MET A 49 3.43 -1.96 5.26
CA MET A 49 3.36 -2.98 4.22
C MET A 49 2.83 -2.38 2.93
N HIS A 50 3.35 -2.85 1.80
CA HIS A 50 2.84 -2.50 0.48
C HIS A 50 2.24 -3.75 -0.16
N VAL A 51 0.98 -3.66 -0.59
CA VAL A 51 0.32 -4.68 -1.42
C VAL A 51 0.03 -4.10 -2.80
N ASN A 52 0.35 -4.84 -3.86
CA ASN A 52 0.10 -4.45 -5.23
C ASN A 52 -0.93 -5.38 -5.86
N TYR A 53 -2.06 -4.82 -6.26
CA TYR A 53 -3.12 -5.54 -6.94
C TYR A 53 -3.00 -5.33 -8.44
N THR A 54 -2.43 -6.32 -9.13
CA THR A 54 -2.33 -6.29 -10.60
C THR A 54 -2.80 -7.62 -11.18
N LEU A 55 -3.68 -7.55 -12.17
CA LEU A 55 -4.09 -8.72 -12.97
C LEU A 55 -2.95 -9.20 -13.89
N ARG A 56 -1.91 -8.39 -14.07
CA ARG A 56 -0.75 -8.69 -14.94
C ARG A 56 0.46 -8.98 -14.06
N LYS A 57 1.15 -10.10 -14.31
CA LYS A 57 2.45 -10.40 -13.69
C LYS A 57 3.51 -9.46 -14.27
N THR A 58 3.78 -8.37 -13.57
CA THR A 58 4.78 -7.36 -13.94
C THR A 58 5.84 -7.25 -12.86
N VAL A 59 7.00 -6.68 -13.19
CA VAL A 59 8.06 -6.43 -12.21
C VAL A 59 7.57 -5.38 -11.21
N TYR A 60 7.62 -5.71 -9.92
CA TYR A 60 7.22 -4.80 -8.86
C TYR A 60 8.18 -3.62 -8.76
N LYS A 61 7.62 -2.41 -8.67
CA LYS A 61 8.41 -1.21 -8.37
C LYS A 61 8.39 -0.97 -6.86
N SER A 62 9.58 -0.88 -6.27
CA SER A 62 9.74 -0.58 -4.85
C SER A 62 9.26 0.84 -4.55
N VAL A 63 8.61 1.00 -3.41
CA VAL A 63 8.15 2.28 -2.89
C VAL A 63 8.92 2.62 -1.63
N LEU A 64 9.31 3.88 -1.49
CA LEU A 64 10.17 4.35 -0.41
C LEU A 64 9.36 5.16 0.60
N LEU A 65 9.52 4.81 1.88
CA LEU A 65 9.06 5.62 3.01
C LEU A 65 10.28 6.01 3.84
N HIS A 66 10.54 7.31 3.96
CA HIS A 66 11.71 7.82 4.69
C HIS A 66 13.07 7.24 4.21
N GLN A 67 13.21 7.02 2.90
CA GLN A 67 14.38 6.38 2.27
C GLN A 67 14.57 4.88 2.61
N GLN A 68 13.62 4.28 3.33
CA GLN A 68 13.57 2.84 3.54
C GLN A 68 12.57 2.22 2.56
N SER A 69 12.96 1.11 1.93
CA SER A 69 12.02 0.34 1.09
C SER A 69 10.96 -0.27 1.98
N ILE A 70 9.69 -0.06 1.63
CA ILE A 70 8.59 -0.79 2.26
C ILE A 70 8.64 -2.23 1.74
N PRO A 71 8.60 -3.25 2.61
CA PRO A 71 8.50 -4.63 2.16
C PRO A 71 7.19 -4.83 1.39
N GLN A 72 7.29 -5.47 0.23
CA GLN A 72 6.13 -5.90 -0.53
C GLN A 72 5.62 -7.21 0.05
N CYS A 73 4.31 -7.31 0.27
CA CYS A 73 3.63 -8.53 0.68
C CYS A 73 2.52 -8.84 -0.32
N ASP A 74 2.23 -10.14 -0.51
CA ASP A 74 1.16 -10.59 -1.39
C ASP A 74 -0.22 -10.48 -0.73
N SER A 75 -0.24 -10.38 0.60
CA SER A 75 -1.44 -10.09 1.37
C SER A 75 -1.15 -9.12 2.53
N ALA A 76 -2.17 -8.36 2.91
CA ALA A 76 -2.16 -7.57 4.14
C ALA A 76 -3.51 -7.67 4.83
N LYS A 77 -3.50 -7.79 6.16
CA LYS A 77 -4.72 -7.71 6.96
C LYS A 77 -4.88 -6.28 7.48
N TYR A 78 -5.96 -5.60 7.13
CA TYR A 78 -6.27 -4.27 7.66
C TYR A 78 -7.67 -4.26 8.27
N LEU A 79 -7.76 -4.01 9.58
CA LEU A 79 -9.03 -3.93 10.32
C LEU A 79 -9.96 -5.14 10.14
N GLY A 80 -9.39 -6.34 10.02
CA GLY A 80 -10.17 -7.57 9.80
C GLY A 80 -10.55 -7.84 8.34
N MET A 81 -10.24 -6.93 7.41
CA MET A 81 -10.30 -7.19 5.98
C MET A 81 -9.00 -7.85 5.53
N ASP A 82 -9.11 -9.03 4.94
CA ASP A 82 -7.99 -9.67 4.24
C ASP A 82 -7.88 -9.05 2.85
N LEU A 83 -6.81 -8.27 2.67
CA LEU A 83 -6.40 -7.71 1.40
C LEU A 83 -5.42 -8.72 0.78
N ASP A 84 -5.95 -9.77 0.15
CA ASP A 84 -5.18 -10.77 -0.59
C ASP A 84 -5.10 -10.43 -2.07
N SER A 85 -3.90 -10.45 -2.67
CA SER A 85 -3.71 -10.27 -4.13
C SER A 85 -4.17 -11.47 -4.97
N ASP A 86 -4.49 -12.60 -4.32
CA ASP A 86 -5.00 -13.79 -4.99
C ASP A 86 -6.48 -13.64 -5.34
N SER A 87 -6.74 -13.14 -6.55
CA SER A 87 -8.02 -13.37 -7.22
C SER A 87 -8.08 -14.81 -7.74
N THR A 88 -8.06 -15.81 -6.84
CA THR A 88 -8.42 -17.19 -7.20
C THR A 88 -9.83 -17.41 -6.71
N GLY A 89 -10.80 -17.23 -7.62
CA GLY A 89 -12.21 -17.49 -7.36
C GLY A 89 -12.41 -18.94 -6.93
N SER A 90 -12.59 -19.16 -5.62
CA SER A 90 -13.17 -20.41 -5.14
C SER A 90 -14.67 -20.34 -5.37
N THR A 91 -15.07 -20.71 -6.59
CA THR A 91 -16.42 -21.19 -6.83
C THR A 91 -16.53 -22.53 -6.10
N THR A 92 -17.07 -22.52 -4.88
CA THR A 92 -17.66 -23.71 -4.30
C THR A 92 -18.94 -23.99 -5.09
N LEU A 93 -18.88 -24.95 -6.01
CA LEU A 93 -20.07 -25.64 -6.50
C LEU A 93 -20.26 -26.86 -5.61
N ASP A 94 -21.44 -26.92 -4.99
CA ASP A 94 -22.03 -28.14 -4.42
C ASP A 94 -22.17 -29.24 -5.47
#